data_AF-A0A370AM62-F1
#
_entry.id   AF-A0A370AM62-F1
#
_cell.length_a   1.000
_cell.length_b   1.000
_cell.length_c   1.000
_cell.angle_alpha   90.00
_cell.angle_beta   90.00
_cell.angle_gamma   90.00
#
_symmetry.space_group_name_H-M   'P 1'
#
loop_
_entity.id
_entity.type
_entity.pdbx_description
1 polymer ?
#
loop_
_entity_poly.entity_id
_entity_poly.type
_entity_poly.pdbx_seq_one_letter_code
_entity_poly.pdbx_strand_id
1 'polypeptide(L)'
;PEADPAQAELRRIFVKNGSPSGLQVREAVDDGYKRLLAPSLETELRGSLRQQAEKEAITVFTQNLRQLLLASPLGQKRVLAIDPGFRTGCKIVCLDAQGSLLHHDLIHVMSDEQQKSAGRKICSLIEKYTPEAIAIGNGTAGRETETLVRSLGLSLPVIMVSESGASVYSASEIARQEFPDLDLTVRGAISIGRRLMDPLAELVKIDPKAIGVGQYQHDVDQTELKKSLTDVVESCVNAVGVELNTASVELLTHVSGLGPALAKSVVSYREANGPFARRKDLQKV
;
A
#
# COMPACT_ATOMS: atom_id res chain seq x y z
N PRO A 1 30.91 -6.10 40.49
CA PRO A 1 30.30 -6.84 39.37
C PRO A 1 30.45 -8.34 39.62
N GLU A 2 29.34 -9.02 39.94
CA GLU A 2 29.35 -10.47 40.06
C GLU A 2 29.91 -11.09 38.77
N ALA A 3 30.80 -12.07 38.92
CA ALA A 3 31.38 -12.75 37.77
C ALA A 3 30.24 -13.39 36.96
N ASP A 4 30.26 -13.19 35.64
CA ASP A 4 29.27 -13.76 34.73
C ASP A 4 29.16 -15.28 34.99
N PRO A 5 27.96 -15.82 35.28
CA PRO A 5 27.75 -17.24 35.53
C PRO A 5 28.38 -18.14 34.45
N ALA A 6 28.41 -17.70 33.19
CA ALA A 6 29.05 -18.42 32.11
C ALA A 6 30.57 -18.48 32.25
N GLN A 7 31.22 -17.41 32.71
CA GLN A 7 32.67 -17.43 33.01
C GLN A 7 32.98 -18.38 34.17
N ALA A 8 32.15 -18.40 35.21
CA ALA A 8 32.33 -19.33 36.33
C ALA A 8 32.26 -20.79 35.86
N GLU A 9 31.30 -21.10 34.98
CA GLU A 9 31.14 -22.43 34.41
C GLU A 9 32.29 -22.82 33.48
N LEU A 10 32.74 -21.90 32.59
CA LEU A 10 33.90 -22.14 31.74
C LEU A 10 35.17 -22.35 32.56
N ARG A 11 35.38 -21.58 33.63
CA ARG A 11 36.49 -21.80 34.56
C ARG A 11 36.40 -23.18 35.21
N ARG A 12 35.21 -23.61 35.65
CA ARG A 12 34.98 -24.96 36.22
C ARG A 12 35.35 -26.07 35.23
N ILE A 13 35.04 -25.88 33.95
CA ILE A 13 35.33 -26.87 32.90
C ILE A 13 36.83 -26.92 32.58
N PHE A 14 37.49 -25.77 32.40
CA PHE A 14 38.83 -25.70 31.81
C PHE A 14 39.97 -25.48 32.82
N VAL A 15 39.74 -24.82 33.96
CA VAL A 15 40.77 -24.54 34.97
C VAL A 15 40.84 -25.71 35.96
N LYS A 16 41.86 -26.56 35.82
CA LYS A 16 41.96 -27.83 36.59
C LYS A 16 42.66 -27.72 37.94
N ASN A 17 43.53 -26.72 38.12
CA ASN A 17 44.30 -26.53 39.36
C ASN A 17 44.79 -25.07 39.48
N GLY A 18 45.36 -24.72 40.64
CA GLY A 18 45.90 -23.39 40.95
C GLY A 18 47.40 -23.22 40.65
N SER A 19 48.00 -24.06 39.81
CA SER A 19 49.41 -23.90 39.41
C SER A 19 49.61 -22.62 38.57
N PRO A 20 50.86 -22.14 38.37
CA PRO A 20 51.13 -21.01 37.46
C PRO A 20 50.53 -21.21 36.05
N SER A 21 50.57 -22.43 35.52
CA SER A 21 49.93 -22.78 34.25
C SER A 21 48.39 -22.73 34.34
N GLY A 22 47.80 -23.15 35.46
CA GLY A 22 46.36 -23.04 35.70
C GLY A 22 45.86 -21.59 35.74
N LEU A 23 46.67 -20.66 36.25
CA LEU A 23 46.37 -19.23 36.22
C LEU A 23 46.35 -18.67 34.80
N GLN A 24 47.30 -19.09 33.95
CA GLN A 24 47.32 -18.71 32.53
C GLN A 24 46.10 -19.26 31.77
N VAL A 25 45.67 -20.49 32.07
CA VAL A 25 44.43 -21.06 31.50
C VAL A 25 43.21 -20.24 31.94
N ARG A 26 43.15 -19.82 33.21
CA ARG A 26 42.06 -18.96 33.69
C ARG A 26 42.00 -17.63 32.95
N GLU A 27 43.15 -16.97 32.77
CA GLU A 27 43.25 -15.72 31.99
C GLU A 27 42.79 -15.92 30.54
N ALA A 28 43.21 -17.01 29.91
CA ALA A 28 42.79 -17.35 28.54
C ALA A 28 41.28 -17.63 28.43
N VAL A 29 40.68 -18.32 29.41
CA VAL A 29 39.23 -18.55 29.47
C VAL A 29 38.47 -17.23 29.62
N ASP A 30 38.94 -16.36 30.51
CA ASP A 30 38.30 -15.07 30.77
C ASP A 30 38.36 -14.14 29.56
N ASP A 31 39.52 -14.04 28.92
CA ASP A 31 39.70 -13.28 27.68
C ASP A 31 38.89 -13.88 26.53
N GLY A 32 38.98 -15.21 26.34
CA GLY A 32 38.26 -15.91 25.28
C GLY A 32 36.74 -15.76 25.39
N TYR A 33 36.19 -15.84 26.60
CA TYR A 33 34.77 -15.58 26.79
C TYR A 33 34.41 -14.12 26.49
N LYS A 34 35.11 -13.17 27.11
CA LYS A 34 34.75 -11.75 27.05
C LYS A 34 34.91 -11.16 25.66
N ARG A 35 35.98 -11.52 24.96
CA ARG A 35 36.36 -10.93 23.67
C ARG A 35 35.79 -11.67 22.47
N LEU A 36 35.53 -12.98 22.59
CA LEU A 36 35.16 -13.82 21.45
C LEU A 36 33.78 -14.45 21.63
N LEU A 37 33.58 -15.28 22.65
CA LEU A 37 32.35 -16.08 22.78
C LEU A 37 31.11 -15.21 23.05
N ALA A 38 31.16 -14.35 24.06
CA ALA A 38 29.99 -13.54 24.44
C ALA A 38 29.55 -12.60 23.30
N PRO A 39 30.45 -11.83 22.65
CA PRO A 39 30.05 -10.99 21.52
C PRO A 39 29.54 -11.78 20.31
N SER A 40 30.12 -12.96 20.03
CA SER A 40 29.65 -13.83 18.93
C SER A 40 28.25 -14.36 19.19
N LEU A 41 28.00 -14.89 20.39
CA LEU A 41 26.69 -15.42 20.79
C LEU A 41 25.63 -14.31 20.83
N GLU A 42 25.99 -13.12 21.32
CA GLU A 42 25.09 -11.97 21.32
C GLU A 42 24.73 -11.56 19.89
N THR A 43 25.72 -11.53 18.98
CA THR A 43 25.50 -11.20 17.57
C THR A 43 24.61 -12.23 16.88
N GLU A 44 24.87 -13.51 17.09
CA GLU A 44 24.08 -14.62 16.55
C GLU A 44 22.63 -14.57 17.07
N LEU A 45 22.45 -14.42 18.38
CA LEU A 45 21.14 -14.33 19.00
C LEU A 45 20.37 -13.09 18.51
N ARG A 46 21.01 -11.92 18.45
CA ARG A 46 20.40 -10.69 17.93
C ARG A 46 19.99 -10.86 16.47
N GLY A 47 20.81 -11.50 15.65
CA GLY A 47 20.49 -11.81 14.26
C GLY A 47 19.26 -12.70 14.14
N SER A 48 19.22 -13.80 14.92
CA SER A 48 18.08 -14.73 14.94
C SER A 48 16.78 -14.05 15.41
N LEU A 49 16.83 -13.28 16.49
CA LEU A 49 15.68 -12.54 17.01
C LEU A 49 15.19 -11.48 16.03
N ARG A 50 16.11 -10.77 15.34
CA ARG A 50 15.76 -9.80 14.31
C ARG A 50 15.04 -10.48 13.14
N GLN A 51 15.59 -11.58 12.62
CA GLN A 51 14.97 -12.31 11.51
C GLN A 51 13.56 -12.80 11.87
N GLN A 52 13.36 -13.29 13.10
CA GLN A 52 12.06 -13.70 13.57
C GLN A 52 11.07 -12.53 13.65
N ALA A 53 11.51 -11.38 14.18
CA ALA A 53 10.68 -10.18 14.28
C ALA A 53 10.31 -9.61 12.89
N GLU A 54 11.27 -9.56 11.97
CA GLU A 54 11.05 -9.10 10.59
C GLU A 54 10.02 -9.99 9.86
N LYS A 55 10.14 -11.31 10.01
CA LYS A 55 9.20 -12.26 9.40
C LYS A 55 7.76 -12.08 9.92
N GLU A 56 7.61 -11.87 11.23
CA GLU A 56 6.29 -11.60 11.82
C GLU A 56 5.72 -10.26 11.32
N ALA A 57 6.55 -9.21 11.28
CA ALA A 57 6.15 -7.92 10.75
C ALA A 57 5.70 -8.00 9.29
N ILE A 58 6.46 -8.68 8.43
CA ILE A 58 6.10 -8.92 7.03
C ILE A 58 4.78 -9.69 6.93
N THR A 59 4.55 -10.68 7.80
CA THR A 59 3.28 -11.41 7.84
C THR A 59 2.11 -10.47 8.11
N VAL A 60 2.21 -9.55 9.08
CA VAL A 60 1.18 -8.53 9.33
C VAL A 60 1.01 -7.60 8.12
N PHE A 61 2.09 -7.15 7.50
CA PHE A 61 2.04 -6.28 6.31
C PHE A 61 1.31 -6.94 5.14
N THR A 62 1.56 -8.23 4.89
CA THR A 62 0.88 -8.99 3.83
C THR A 62 -0.61 -9.15 4.11
N GLN A 63 -1.01 -9.34 5.37
CA GLN A 63 -2.42 -9.42 5.77
C GLN A 63 -3.13 -8.08 5.58
N ASN A 64 -2.49 -6.97 5.97
CA ASN A 64 -3.03 -5.63 5.77
C ASN A 64 -3.20 -5.31 4.27
N LEU A 65 -2.19 -5.64 3.45
CA LEU A 65 -2.29 -5.45 2.00
C LEU A 65 -3.43 -6.27 1.40
N ARG A 66 -3.56 -7.54 1.78
CA ARG A 66 -4.67 -8.40 1.32
C ARG A 66 -6.03 -7.80 1.67
N GLN A 67 -6.21 -7.25 2.87
CA GLN A 67 -7.46 -6.59 3.26
C GLN A 67 -7.77 -5.37 2.39
N LEU A 68 -6.76 -4.56 2.05
CA LEU A 68 -6.93 -3.41 1.17
C LEU A 68 -7.31 -3.85 -0.26
N LEU A 69 -6.61 -4.85 -0.80
CA LEU A 69 -6.84 -5.36 -2.15
C LEU A 69 -8.21 -6.04 -2.31
N LEU A 70 -8.69 -6.73 -1.27
CA LEU A 70 -9.95 -7.46 -1.27
C LEU A 70 -11.10 -6.68 -0.61
N ALA A 71 -10.91 -5.37 -0.39
CA ALA A 71 -12.00 -4.51 0.06
C ALA A 71 -13.16 -4.56 -0.95
N SER A 72 -14.39 -4.50 -0.45
CA SER A 72 -15.57 -4.66 -1.30
C SER A 72 -15.67 -3.50 -2.30
N PRO A 73 -15.74 -3.77 -3.62
CA PRO A 73 -15.87 -2.73 -4.63
C PRO A 73 -17.29 -2.15 -4.64
N LEU A 74 -17.40 -0.83 -4.84
CA LEU A 74 -18.68 -0.19 -5.10
C LEU A 74 -19.22 -0.58 -6.49
N GLY A 75 -18.34 -0.93 -7.41
CA GLY A 75 -18.65 -1.28 -8.79
C GLY A 75 -18.79 -0.06 -9.71
N GLN A 76 -19.45 -0.26 -10.84
CA GLN A 76 -19.62 0.73 -11.90
C GLN A 76 -20.66 1.79 -11.52
N LYS A 77 -20.30 2.67 -10.59
CA LYS A 77 -21.13 3.75 -10.09
C LYS A 77 -20.41 5.08 -10.23
N ARG A 78 -21.18 6.16 -10.40
CA ARG A 78 -20.61 7.51 -10.40
C ARG A 78 -20.14 7.89 -9.00
N VAL A 79 -18.93 8.40 -8.88
CA VAL A 79 -18.32 8.73 -7.58
C VAL A 79 -17.88 10.17 -7.56
N LEU A 80 -18.21 10.88 -6.49
CA LEU A 80 -17.58 12.16 -6.14
C LEU A 80 -16.48 11.84 -5.12
N ALA A 81 -15.22 12.09 -5.47
CA ALA A 81 -14.10 11.82 -4.58
C ALA A 81 -13.44 13.10 -4.11
N ILE A 82 -13.05 13.12 -2.84
CA ILE A 82 -12.40 14.25 -2.20
C ILE A 82 -11.08 13.78 -1.62
N ASP A 83 -9.98 14.39 -2.09
CA ASP A 83 -8.64 14.28 -1.51
C ASP A 83 -8.43 15.43 -0.52
N PRO A 84 -8.52 15.18 0.79
CA PRO A 84 -8.54 16.24 1.79
C PRO A 84 -7.18 16.94 1.94
N GLY A 85 -7.23 18.23 2.30
CA GLY A 85 -6.03 19.00 2.55
C GLY A 85 -6.32 20.34 3.23
N PHE A 86 -5.50 20.69 4.21
CA PHE A 86 -5.62 21.97 4.92
C PHE A 86 -5.13 23.14 4.05
N ARG A 87 -3.80 23.32 3.95
CA ARG A 87 -3.18 24.49 3.30
C ARG A 87 -3.42 24.52 1.79
N THR A 88 -3.34 23.36 1.14
CA THR A 88 -3.48 23.25 -0.32
C THR A 88 -4.92 23.04 -0.78
N GLY A 89 -5.89 23.08 0.15
CA GLY A 89 -7.29 22.76 -0.11
C GLY A 89 -7.55 21.29 -0.37
N CYS A 90 -8.83 20.93 -0.35
CA CYS A 90 -9.34 19.60 -0.66
C CYS A 90 -9.69 19.54 -2.16
N LYS A 91 -9.14 18.56 -2.87
CA LYS A 91 -9.36 18.43 -4.33
C LYS A 91 -10.59 17.57 -4.50
N ILE A 92 -11.54 18.03 -5.29
CA ILE A 92 -12.77 17.31 -5.57
C ILE A 92 -12.75 16.85 -7.01
N VAL A 93 -13.12 15.60 -7.26
CA VAL A 93 -13.27 15.05 -8.60
C VAL A 93 -14.61 14.35 -8.73
N CYS A 94 -15.23 14.45 -9.89
CA CYS A 94 -16.42 13.70 -10.25
C CYS A 94 -16.04 12.67 -11.30
N LEU A 95 -16.30 11.40 -11.02
CA LEU A 95 -16.01 10.28 -11.90
C LEU A 95 -17.31 9.71 -12.47
N ASP A 96 -17.27 9.28 -13.73
CA ASP A 96 -18.36 8.49 -14.31
C ASP A 96 -18.36 7.04 -13.77
N ALA A 97 -19.31 6.22 -14.24
CA ALA A 97 -19.44 4.83 -13.82
C ALA A 97 -18.28 3.94 -14.30
N GLN A 98 -17.46 4.42 -15.24
CA GLN A 98 -16.27 3.75 -15.76
C GLN A 98 -14.99 4.26 -15.07
N GLY A 99 -15.09 5.24 -14.17
CA GLY A 99 -13.95 5.84 -13.48
C GLY A 99 -13.22 6.90 -14.31
N SER A 100 -13.82 7.41 -15.40
CA SER A 100 -13.28 8.53 -16.18
C SER A 100 -13.58 9.85 -15.47
N LEU A 101 -12.65 10.80 -15.55
CA LEU A 101 -12.83 12.13 -14.97
C LEU A 101 -13.86 12.95 -15.76
N LEU A 102 -14.93 13.38 -15.07
CA LEU A 102 -15.93 14.30 -15.61
C LEU A 102 -15.66 15.76 -15.24
N HIS A 103 -15.11 15.98 -14.04
CA HIS A 103 -14.84 17.31 -13.52
C HIS A 103 -13.86 17.25 -12.35
N HIS A 104 -13.06 18.29 -12.17
CA HIS A 104 -12.29 18.51 -10.96
C HIS A 104 -12.40 19.97 -10.52
N ASP A 105 -12.29 20.20 -9.22
CA ASP A 105 -12.31 21.53 -8.61
C ASP A 105 -11.53 21.51 -7.28
N LEU A 106 -11.45 22.67 -6.62
CA LEU A 106 -10.80 22.85 -5.33
C LEU A 106 -11.77 23.49 -4.33
N ILE A 107 -11.82 22.94 -3.12
CA ILE A 107 -12.56 23.51 -1.99
C ILE A 107 -11.64 23.71 -0.78
N HIS A 108 -12.00 24.63 0.10
CA HIS A 108 -11.31 24.84 1.38
C HIS A 108 -12.31 24.65 2.53
N VAL A 109 -11.83 24.17 3.68
CA VAL A 109 -12.69 23.78 4.81
C VAL A 109 -12.21 24.30 6.17
N MET A 110 -11.27 25.27 6.18
CA MET A 110 -10.59 25.73 7.41
C MET A 110 -11.40 26.71 8.25
N SER A 111 -12.33 27.45 7.64
CA SER A 111 -13.18 28.43 8.32
C SER A 111 -14.66 28.19 8.02
N ASP A 112 -15.56 28.72 8.86
CA ASP A 112 -17.01 28.57 8.69
C ASP A 112 -17.51 29.10 7.33
N GLU A 113 -16.92 30.19 6.83
CA GLU A 113 -17.27 30.73 5.51
C GLU A 113 -16.82 29.79 4.40
N GLN A 114 -15.61 29.24 4.51
CA GLN A 114 -15.08 28.26 3.56
C GLN A 114 -15.92 26.98 3.57
N GLN A 115 -16.31 26.48 4.74
CA GLN A 115 -17.18 25.31 4.89
C GLN A 115 -18.54 25.53 4.23
N LYS A 116 -19.16 26.70 4.42
CA LYS A 116 -20.43 27.05 3.74
C LYS A 116 -20.27 27.09 2.23
N SER A 117 -19.18 27.68 1.72
CA SER A 117 -18.87 27.73 0.29
C SER A 117 -18.63 26.33 -0.30
N ALA A 118 -17.82 25.52 0.39
CA ALA A 118 -17.55 24.13 0.04
C ALA A 118 -18.83 23.29 0.01
N GLY A 119 -19.72 23.44 1.00
CA GLY A 119 -21.01 22.76 1.03
C GLY A 119 -21.88 23.09 -0.19
N ARG A 120 -21.99 24.37 -0.55
CA ARG A 120 -22.73 24.80 -1.76
C ARG A 120 -22.12 24.19 -3.03
N LYS A 121 -20.78 24.19 -3.14
CA LYS A 121 -20.08 23.58 -4.29
C LYS A 121 -20.35 22.09 -4.36
N ILE A 122 -20.25 21.36 -3.26
CA ILE A 122 -20.53 19.92 -3.19
C ILE A 122 -21.97 19.63 -3.64
N CYS A 123 -22.96 20.35 -3.11
CA CYS A 123 -24.36 20.19 -3.53
C CYS A 123 -24.55 20.44 -5.04
N SER A 124 -23.96 21.52 -5.57
CA SER A 124 -24.04 21.83 -7.00
C SER A 124 -23.40 20.75 -7.89
N LEU A 125 -22.28 20.17 -7.45
CA LEU A 125 -21.64 19.06 -8.17
C LEU A 125 -22.48 17.79 -8.11
N ILE A 126 -23.12 17.51 -6.96
CA ILE A 126 -24.03 16.38 -6.80
C ILE A 126 -25.23 16.51 -7.75
N GLU A 127 -25.85 17.69 -7.80
CA GLU A 127 -26.97 17.97 -8.71
C GLU A 127 -26.57 17.80 -10.17
N LYS A 128 -25.38 18.27 -10.55
CA LYS A 128 -24.91 18.26 -11.94
C LYS A 128 -24.45 16.87 -12.41
N TYR A 129 -23.67 16.16 -11.59
CA TYR A 129 -23.00 14.92 -11.98
C TYR A 129 -23.68 13.66 -11.44
N THR A 130 -24.65 13.81 -10.53
CA THR A 130 -25.46 12.72 -9.95
C THR A 130 -24.61 11.53 -9.47
N PRO A 131 -23.61 11.76 -8.60
CA PRO A 131 -22.84 10.68 -8.01
C PRO A 131 -23.74 9.80 -7.13
N GLU A 132 -23.40 8.52 -7.04
CA GLU A 132 -24.10 7.54 -6.21
C GLU A 132 -23.39 7.29 -4.87
N ALA A 133 -22.15 7.75 -4.73
CA ALA A 133 -21.38 7.71 -3.50
C ALA A 133 -20.35 8.83 -3.43
N ILE A 134 -19.93 9.14 -2.19
CA ILE A 134 -18.84 10.08 -1.92
C ILE A 134 -17.66 9.34 -1.30
N ALA A 135 -16.51 9.39 -1.96
CA ALA A 135 -15.24 8.88 -1.45
C ALA A 135 -14.45 10.01 -0.78
N ILE A 136 -13.93 9.78 0.43
CA ILE A 136 -13.09 10.77 1.13
C ILE A 136 -11.78 10.10 1.54
N GLY A 137 -10.65 10.69 1.15
CA GLY A 137 -9.32 10.24 1.57
C GLY A 137 -9.18 10.29 3.09
N ASN A 138 -8.52 9.27 3.67
CA ASN A 138 -8.42 9.12 5.12
C ASN A 138 -7.16 9.75 5.76
N GLY A 139 -6.43 10.59 5.05
CA GLY A 139 -5.28 11.30 5.61
C GLY A 139 -5.62 12.69 6.12
N THR A 140 -4.74 13.64 5.78
CA THR A 140 -4.72 14.96 6.44
C THR A 140 -5.99 15.75 6.11
N ALA A 141 -6.70 16.23 7.13
CA ALA A 141 -8.01 16.90 7.02
C ALA A 141 -9.20 15.99 6.66
N GLY A 142 -9.01 14.66 6.64
CA GLY A 142 -10.05 13.71 6.25
C GLY A 142 -11.26 13.70 7.18
N ARG A 143 -11.05 13.77 8.50
CA ARG A 143 -12.13 13.79 9.51
C ARG A 143 -12.96 15.07 9.43
N GLU A 144 -12.30 16.21 9.26
CA GLU A 144 -12.92 17.52 9.11
C GLU A 144 -13.76 17.57 7.83
N THR A 145 -13.23 17.01 6.74
CA THR A 145 -13.91 16.92 5.44
C THR A 145 -15.12 15.99 5.52
N GLU A 146 -14.97 14.82 6.15
CA GLU A 146 -16.09 13.89 6.40
C GLU A 146 -17.18 14.54 7.24
N THR A 147 -16.82 15.23 8.32
CA THR A 147 -17.77 15.94 9.20
C THR A 147 -18.55 16.98 8.41
N LEU A 148 -17.87 17.77 7.58
CA LEU A 148 -18.51 18.74 6.70
C LEU A 148 -19.51 18.06 5.75
N VAL A 149 -19.07 17.03 5.01
CA VAL A 149 -19.92 16.35 4.02
C VAL A 149 -21.14 15.71 4.69
N ARG A 150 -20.97 15.09 5.87
CA ARG A 150 -22.09 14.51 6.63
C ARG A 150 -23.06 15.56 7.16
N SER A 151 -22.57 16.76 7.50
CA SER A 151 -23.42 17.86 7.97
C SER A 151 -24.40 18.40 6.91
N LEU A 152 -24.14 18.13 5.63
CA LEU A 152 -25.00 18.51 4.51
C LEU A 152 -26.31 17.70 4.42
N GLY A 153 -26.47 16.63 5.21
CA GLY A 153 -27.72 15.84 5.24
C GLY A 153 -28.03 15.10 3.93
N LEU A 154 -26.98 14.74 3.18
CA LEU A 154 -27.09 14.04 1.90
C LEU A 154 -27.60 12.61 2.09
N SER A 155 -28.40 12.11 1.15
CA SER A 155 -28.85 10.70 1.11
C SER A 155 -27.79 9.74 0.55
N LEU A 156 -26.66 10.26 0.05
CA LEU A 156 -25.58 9.49 -0.54
C LEU A 156 -24.69 8.83 0.53
N PRO A 157 -24.23 7.58 0.31
CA PRO A 157 -23.24 6.97 1.17
C PRO A 157 -21.92 7.75 1.11
N VAL A 158 -21.41 8.12 2.29
CA VAL A 158 -20.10 8.77 2.48
C VAL A 158 -19.14 7.74 3.04
N ILE A 159 -18.08 7.43 2.30
CA ILE A 159 -17.17 6.32 2.57
C ILE A 159 -15.74 6.86 2.66
N MET A 160 -15.08 6.54 3.77
CA MET A 160 -13.65 6.81 3.95
C MET A 160 -12.83 5.78 3.18
N VAL A 161 -11.85 6.25 2.42
CA VAL A 161 -10.99 5.43 1.56
C VAL A 161 -9.54 5.66 1.92
N SER A 162 -8.75 4.59 1.95
CA SER A 162 -7.31 4.68 2.17
C SER A 162 -6.66 5.53 1.07
N GLU A 163 -5.92 6.57 1.45
CA GLU A 163 -5.09 7.35 0.52
C GLU A 163 -3.65 6.82 0.44
N SER A 164 -3.30 5.75 1.17
CA SER A 164 -1.93 5.24 1.19
C SER A 164 -1.45 4.88 -0.21
N GLY A 165 -0.31 5.43 -0.61
CA GLY A 165 0.22 5.28 -1.97
C GLY A 165 -0.44 6.15 -3.05
N ALA A 166 -1.46 6.96 -2.76
CA ALA A 166 -2.10 7.82 -3.77
C ALA A 166 -1.13 8.90 -4.29
N SER A 167 -0.26 9.42 -3.42
CA SER A 167 0.81 10.34 -3.80
C SER A 167 1.91 9.67 -4.65
N VAL A 168 2.15 8.37 -4.44
CA VAL A 168 3.10 7.58 -5.23
C VAL A 168 2.51 7.30 -6.61
N TYR A 169 1.23 6.92 -6.67
CA TYR A 169 0.50 6.80 -7.92
C TYR A 169 0.52 8.11 -8.70
N SER A 170 0.14 9.23 -8.10
CA SER A 170 -0.03 10.49 -8.84
C SER A 170 1.27 11.01 -9.48
N ALA A 171 2.41 10.72 -8.83
CA ALA A 171 3.74 11.02 -9.34
C ALA A 171 4.31 9.96 -10.29
N SER A 172 3.63 8.81 -10.46
CA SER A 172 4.08 7.70 -11.29
C SER A 172 3.97 7.99 -12.79
N GLU A 173 4.72 7.22 -13.58
CA GLU A 173 4.62 7.28 -15.04
C GLU A 173 3.26 6.76 -15.54
N ILE A 174 2.66 5.78 -14.84
CA ILE A 174 1.32 5.26 -15.14
C ILE A 174 0.30 6.41 -15.08
N ALA A 175 0.30 7.18 -13.99
CA ALA A 175 -0.64 8.29 -13.85
C ALA A 175 -0.37 9.44 -14.84
N ARG A 176 0.89 9.66 -15.25
CA ARG A 176 1.22 10.62 -16.31
C ARG A 176 0.71 10.16 -17.67
N GLN A 177 0.73 8.87 -17.96
CA GLN A 177 0.20 8.31 -19.20
C GLN A 177 -1.34 8.34 -19.21
N GLU A 178 -1.98 8.01 -18.08
CA GLU A 178 -3.45 8.08 -17.97
C GLU A 178 -3.95 9.53 -18.01
N PHE A 179 -3.23 10.48 -17.41
CA PHE A 179 -3.66 11.87 -17.26
C PHE A 179 -2.52 12.88 -17.53
N PRO A 180 -2.07 13.04 -18.78
CA PRO A 180 -0.90 13.87 -19.11
C PRO A 180 -1.04 15.33 -18.66
N ASP A 181 -2.23 15.89 -18.85
CA ASP A 181 -2.49 17.32 -18.66
C ASP A 181 -2.97 17.70 -17.24
N LEU A 182 -3.13 16.71 -16.35
CA LEU A 182 -3.60 16.95 -14.97
C LEU A 182 -2.45 17.07 -13.99
N ASP A 183 -2.60 17.92 -12.98
CA ASP A 183 -1.62 18.02 -11.90
C ASP A 183 -1.65 16.81 -10.95
N LEU A 184 -0.59 16.67 -10.16
CA LEU A 184 -0.40 15.56 -9.22
C LEU A 184 -1.54 15.41 -8.22
N THR A 185 -2.17 16.51 -7.80
CA THR A 185 -3.19 16.45 -6.75
C THR A 185 -4.53 15.99 -7.30
N VAL A 186 -4.88 16.38 -8.52
CA VAL A 186 -6.08 15.87 -9.20
C VAL A 186 -5.94 14.36 -9.48
N ARG A 187 -4.76 13.91 -9.93
CA ARG A 187 -4.47 12.47 -10.11
C ARG A 187 -4.63 11.68 -8.81
N GLY A 188 -4.19 12.24 -7.68
CA GLY A 188 -4.38 11.65 -6.35
C GLY A 188 -5.86 11.46 -6.01
N ALA A 189 -6.67 12.51 -6.20
CA ALA A 189 -8.12 12.47 -5.96
C ALA A 189 -8.85 11.47 -6.88
N ILE A 190 -8.42 11.34 -8.15
CA ILE A 190 -8.94 10.31 -9.06
C ILE A 190 -8.67 8.91 -8.50
N SER A 191 -7.46 8.65 -8.00
CA SER A 191 -7.12 7.35 -7.42
C SER A 191 -7.99 7.02 -6.20
N ILE A 192 -8.25 8.00 -5.32
CA ILE A 192 -9.17 7.81 -4.18
C ILE A 192 -10.57 7.39 -4.65
N GLY A 193 -11.11 8.05 -5.68
CA GLY A 193 -12.41 7.67 -6.24
C GLY A 193 -12.41 6.28 -6.86
N ARG A 194 -11.40 5.96 -7.67
CA ARG A 194 -11.27 4.65 -8.33
C ARG A 194 -11.04 3.51 -7.33
N ARG A 195 -10.35 3.75 -6.22
CA ARG A 195 -10.23 2.78 -5.12
C ARG A 195 -11.57 2.43 -4.50
N LEU A 196 -12.51 3.38 -4.40
CA LEU A 196 -13.86 3.05 -3.94
C LEU A 196 -14.60 2.17 -4.96
N MET A 197 -14.42 2.46 -6.25
CA MET A 197 -15.06 1.73 -7.33
C MET A 197 -14.55 0.28 -7.42
N ASP A 198 -13.23 0.11 -7.46
CA ASP A 198 -12.54 -1.18 -7.50
C ASP A 198 -11.15 -1.06 -6.85
N PRO A 199 -11.01 -1.44 -5.56
CA PRO A 199 -9.75 -1.36 -4.84
C PRO A 199 -8.62 -2.15 -5.50
N LEU A 200 -8.93 -3.36 -5.98
CA LEU A 200 -7.95 -4.26 -6.58
C LEU A 200 -7.39 -3.65 -7.86
N ALA A 201 -8.25 -3.24 -8.78
CA ALA A 201 -7.84 -2.71 -10.07
C ALA A 201 -7.05 -1.39 -9.97
N GLU A 202 -7.30 -0.59 -8.94
CA GLU A 202 -6.60 0.68 -8.73
C GLU A 202 -5.29 0.51 -7.93
N LEU A 203 -5.25 -0.34 -6.90
CA LEU A 203 -4.06 -0.51 -6.06
C LEU A 203 -2.93 -1.27 -6.77
N VAL A 204 -3.22 -2.15 -7.73
CA VAL A 204 -2.19 -2.86 -8.53
C VAL A 204 -1.34 -1.93 -9.38
N LYS A 205 -1.77 -0.68 -9.60
CA LYS A 205 -1.00 0.33 -10.33
C LYS A 205 0.16 0.91 -9.52
N ILE A 206 0.29 0.53 -8.25
CA ILE A 206 1.26 1.06 -7.30
C ILE A 206 2.24 -0.05 -6.91
N ASP A 207 3.52 0.27 -6.77
CA ASP A 207 4.49 -0.66 -6.17
C ASP A 207 3.95 -1.09 -4.79
N PRO A 208 3.73 -2.39 -4.52
CA PRO A 208 3.09 -2.84 -3.29
C PRO A 208 3.78 -2.34 -2.01
N LYS A 209 5.11 -2.16 -2.05
CA LYS A 209 5.88 -1.60 -0.91
C LYS A 209 5.52 -0.15 -0.59
N ALA A 210 4.95 0.56 -1.56
CA ALA A 210 4.58 1.96 -1.47
C ALA A 210 3.12 2.17 -1.02
N ILE A 211 2.33 1.09 -0.88
CA ILE A 211 0.93 1.12 -0.42
C ILE A 211 0.83 1.35 1.10
N GLY A 212 1.95 1.49 1.82
CA GLY A 212 1.95 1.87 3.24
C GLY A 212 1.18 0.87 4.10
N VAL A 213 1.74 -0.33 4.23
CA VAL A 213 1.04 -1.52 4.76
C VAL A 213 1.28 -1.76 6.26
N GLY A 214 2.12 -0.94 6.88
CA GLY A 214 2.31 -0.95 8.33
C GLY A 214 3.43 -0.02 8.78
N GLN A 215 3.55 0.13 10.10
CA GLN A 215 4.64 0.89 10.72
C GLN A 215 5.97 0.15 10.55
N TYR A 216 7.06 0.91 10.45
CA TYR A 216 8.43 0.35 10.33
C TYR A 216 8.65 -0.58 9.12
N GLN A 217 7.81 -0.48 8.08
CA GLN A 217 7.96 -1.27 6.85
C GLN A 217 9.30 -1.04 6.14
N HIS A 218 9.99 0.07 6.42
CA HIS A 218 11.31 0.38 5.87
C HIS A 218 12.46 -0.21 6.70
N ASP A 219 12.18 -0.76 7.88
CA ASP A 219 13.17 -1.27 8.83
C ASP A 219 13.33 -2.79 8.80
N VAL A 220 12.54 -3.48 7.96
CA VAL A 220 12.62 -4.93 7.71
C VAL A 220 13.45 -5.24 6.46
N ASP A 221 13.75 -6.52 6.20
CA ASP A 221 14.37 -6.96 4.95
C ASP A 221 13.51 -6.56 3.74
N GLN A 222 14.03 -5.64 2.93
CA GLN A 222 13.30 -5.06 1.80
C GLN A 222 13.15 -6.04 0.63
N THR A 223 14.02 -7.03 0.53
CA THR A 223 13.94 -8.06 -0.52
C THR A 223 12.82 -9.05 -0.19
N GLU A 224 12.78 -9.53 1.06
CA GLU A 224 11.72 -10.42 1.55
C GLU A 224 10.36 -9.71 1.57
N LEU A 225 10.31 -8.45 2.00
CA LEU A 225 9.11 -7.63 1.97
C LEU A 225 8.56 -7.52 0.54
N LYS A 226 9.38 -7.07 -0.40
CA LYS A 226 8.95 -6.87 -1.79
C LYS A 226 8.39 -8.17 -2.38
N LYS A 227 9.11 -9.28 -2.20
CA LYS A 227 8.66 -10.59 -2.67
C LYS A 227 7.29 -10.96 -2.06
N SER A 228 7.16 -10.86 -0.74
CA SER A 228 5.95 -11.26 -0.03
C SER A 228 4.73 -10.42 -0.40
N LEU A 229 4.90 -9.10 -0.61
CA LEU A 229 3.82 -8.23 -1.05
C LEU A 229 3.43 -8.50 -2.51
N THR A 230 4.40 -8.77 -3.39
CA THR A 230 4.11 -9.18 -4.78
C THR A 230 3.34 -10.49 -4.81
N ASP A 231 3.74 -11.49 -4.02
CA ASP A 231 3.04 -12.78 -3.92
C ASP A 231 1.57 -12.58 -3.48
N VAL A 232 1.31 -11.64 -2.57
CA VAL A 232 -0.06 -11.30 -2.13
C VAL A 232 -0.86 -10.64 -3.24
N VAL A 233 -0.27 -9.72 -4.00
CA VAL A 233 -0.95 -9.08 -5.13
C VAL A 233 -1.34 -10.11 -6.17
N GLU A 234 -0.39 -10.96 -6.59
CA GLU A 234 -0.66 -12.03 -7.55
C GLU A 234 -1.73 -12.98 -7.01
N SER A 235 -1.64 -13.39 -5.74
CA SER A 235 -2.66 -14.23 -5.09
C SER A 235 -4.05 -13.58 -5.13
N CYS A 236 -4.17 -12.29 -4.84
CA CYS A 236 -5.46 -11.58 -4.84
C CYS A 236 -6.03 -11.45 -6.26
N VAL A 237 -5.21 -11.05 -7.24
CA VAL A 237 -5.62 -10.91 -8.64
C VAL A 237 -6.12 -12.23 -9.22
N ASN A 238 -5.38 -13.32 -8.98
CA ASN A 238 -5.76 -14.63 -9.50
C ASN A 238 -6.95 -15.25 -8.75
N ALA A 239 -7.16 -14.90 -7.47
CA ALA A 239 -8.32 -15.35 -6.71
C ALA A 239 -9.63 -14.67 -7.14
N VAL A 240 -9.59 -13.36 -7.43
CA VAL A 240 -10.75 -12.59 -7.92
C VAL A 240 -11.02 -12.87 -9.40
N GLY A 241 -9.96 -13.04 -10.19
CA GLY A 241 -10.03 -13.10 -11.64
C GLY A 241 -10.12 -11.71 -12.26
N VAL A 242 -10.05 -11.65 -13.59
CA VAL A 242 -10.04 -10.40 -14.35
C VAL A 242 -10.98 -10.50 -15.54
N GLU A 243 -11.69 -9.41 -15.84
CA GLU A 243 -12.40 -9.27 -17.10
C GLU A 243 -11.42 -8.81 -18.19
N LEU A 244 -11.09 -9.72 -19.10
CA LEU A 244 -10.05 -9.53 -20.12
C LEU A 244 -10.30 -8.33 -21.02
N ASN A 245 -11.56 -7.98 -21.28
CA ASN A 245 -11.91 -6.91 -22.20
C ASN A 245 -11.86 -5.52 -21.57
N THR A 246 -11.77 -5.42 -20.24
CA THR A 246 -11.75 -4.14 -19.52
C THR A 246 -10.52 -3.96 -18.63
N ALA A 247 -9.84 -5.04 -18.25
CA ALA A 247 -8.67 -4.98 -17.37
C ALA A 247 -7.55 -4.11 -17.97
N SER A 248 -6.84 -3.37 -17.13
CA SER A 248 -5.66 -2.59 -17.54
C SER A 248 -4.44 -3.49 -17.73
N VAL A 249 -3.37 -2.94 -18.34
CA VAL A 249 -2.08 -3.65 -18.49
C VAL A 249 -1.50 -4.01 -17.12
N GLU A 250 -1.62 -3.11 -16.14
CA GLU A 250 -1.13 -3.28 -14.77
C GLU A 250 -1.83 -4.46 -14.09
N LEU A 251 -3.17 -4.53 -14.18
CA LEU A 251 -3.93 -5.65 -13.61
C LEU A 251 -3.59 -6.98 -14.30
N LEU A 252 -3.49 -6.98 -15.62
CA LEU A 252 -3.14 -8.17 -16.39
C LEU A 252 -1.71 -8.67 -16.11
N THR A 253 -0.78 -7.77 -15.78
CA THR A 253 0.61 -8.13 -15.47
C THR A 253 0.70 -9.11 -14.29
N HIS A 254 -0.25 -9.02 -13.34
CA HIS A 254 -0.31 -9.87 -12.15
C HIS A 254 -1.11 -11.17 -12.33
N VAL A 255 -1.68 -11.41 -13.52
CA VAL A 255 -2.32 -12.68 -13.84
C VAL A 255 -1.26 -13.74 -14.08
N SER A 256 -1.47 -14.93 -13.50
CA SER A 256 -0.54 -16.05 -13.57
C SER A 256 -0.17 -16.37 -15.02
N GLY A 257 1.12 -16.28 -15.33
CA GLY A 257 1.67 -16.60 -16.66
C GLY A 257 1.58 -15.49 -17.71
N LEU A 258 1.01 -14.31 -17.42
CA LEU A 258 1.02 -13.18 -18.37
C LEU A 258 2.31 -12.37 -18.29
N GLY A 259 2.57 -11.74 -17.14
CA GLY A 259 3.64 -10.77 -17.01
C GLY A 259 3.47 -9.54 -17.93
N PRO A 260 4.43 -8.59 -17.91
CA PRO A 260 4.25 -7.27 -18.54
C PRO A 260 4.12 -7.32 -20.07
N ALA A 261 4.92 -8.17 -20.73
CA ALA A 261 4.96 -8.25 -22.19
C ALA A 261 3.64 -8.79 -22.75
N LEU A 262 3.15 -9.92 -22.21
CA LEU A 262 1.92 -10.54 -22.69
C LEU A 262 0.69 -9.71 -22.30
N ALA A 263 0.69 -9.08 -21.12
CA ALA A 263 -0.36 -8.14 -20.72
C ALA A 263 -0.52 -6.99 -21.73
N LYS A 264 0.60 -6.41 -22.19
CA LYS A 264 0.59 -5.38 -23.23
C LYS A 264 0.07 -5.92 -24.56
N SER A 265 0.53 -7.09 -24.99
CA SER A 265 0.06 -7.72 -26.23
C SER A 265 -1.44 -8.02 -26.21
N VAL A 266 -1.99 -8.48 -25.08
CA VAL A 266 -3.43 -8.70 -24.90
C VAL A 266 -4.21 -7.40 -25.13
N VAL A 267 -3.78 -6.30 -24.51
CA VAL A 267 -4.46 -5.01 -24.64
C VAL A 267 -4.35 -4.47 -26.07
N SER A 268 -3.17 -4.51 -26.67
CA SER A 268 -2.98 -4.09 -28.07
C SER A 268 -3.80 -4.94 -29.05
N TYR A 269 -3.92 -6.24 -28.80
CA TYR A 269 -4.75 -7.12 -29.62
C TYR A 269 -6.22 -6.71 -29.56
N ARG A 270 -6.79 -6.49 -28.36
CA ARG A 270 -8.22 -6.10 -28.24
C ARG A 270 -8.51 -4.71 -28.80
N GLU A 271 -7.55 -3.79 -28.70
CA GLU A 271 -7.69 -2.44 -29.29
C GLU A 271 -7.72 -2.50 -30.82
N ALA A 272 -6.90 -3.38 -31.43
CA ALA A 272 -6.83 -3.52 -32.88
C ALA A 272 -7.94 -4.41 -33.47
N ASN A 273 -8.36 -5.46 -32.77
CA ASN A 273 -9.25 -6.51 -33.30
C ASN A 273 -10.65 -6.51 -32.67
N GLY A 274 -10.90 -5.63 -31.70
CA GLY A 274 -12.10 -5.64 -30.88
C GLY A 274 -12.04 -6.65 -29.72
N PRO A 275 -13.11 -6.75 -28.91
CA PRO A 275 -13.11 -7.56 -27.70
C PRO A 275 -12.97 -9.07 -28.00
N PHE A 276 -12.33 -9.79 -27.08
CA PHE A 276 -12.27 -11.25 -27.10
C PHE A 276 -13.65 -11.83 -26.79
N ALA A 277 -14.18 -12.63 -27.72
CA ALA A 277 -15.48 -13.29 -27.55
C ALA A 277 -15.38 -14.55 -26.67
N ARG A 278 -14.25 -15.28 -26.76
CA ARG A 278 -14.03 -16.53 -26.01
C ARG A 278 -12.56 -16.66 -25.60
N ARG A 279 -12.28 -17.37 -24.50
CA ARG A 279 -10.90 -17.62 -24.01
C ARG A 279 -9.96 -18.19 -25.07
N LYS A 280 -10.46 -19.02 -26.01
CA LYS A 280 -9.64 -19.60 -27.10
C LYS A 280 -9.05 -18.53 -28.03
N ASP A 281 -9.67 -17.35 -28.10
CA ASP A 281 -9.17 -16.23 -28.92
C ASP A 281 -7.84 -15.67 -28.40
N LEU A 282 -7.45 -15.95 -27.14
CA LEU A 282 -6.12 -15.62 -26.60
C LEU A 282 -4.97 -16.31 -27.35
N GLN A 283 -5.22 -17.40 -28.08
CA GLN A 283 -4.20 -18.08 -28.90
C GLN A 283 -3.78 -17.25 -30.14
N LYS A 284 -4.45 -16.13 -30.40
CA LYS A 284 -4.17 -15.21 -31.51
C LYS A 284 -3.29 -14.03 -31.12
N VAL A 285 -2.98 -13.89 -29.82
CA VAL A 285 -2.16 -12.82 -29.24
C VAL A 285 -0.68 -13.12 -29.40
#